data_AF-A0A429GC02-F1
#
_entry.id   AF-A0A429GC02-F1
#
_cell.length_a   1.000
_cell.length_b   1.000
_cell.length_c   1.000
_cell.angle_alpha   90.00
_cell.angle_beta   90.00
_cell.angle_gamma   90.00
#
_symmetry.space_group_name_H-M   'P 1'
#
loop_
_entity.id
_entity.type
_entity.pdbx_description
1 polymer ?
#
loop_
_entity_poly.entity_id
_entity_poly.type
_entity_poly.pdbx_seq_one_letter_code
_entity_poly.pdbx_strand_id
1 'polypeptide(L)'
;MANDYAENAAAIKEAHDRKLQRIRDRYDRKEITAELRDTLISRNVVATRAHLAQLREAEQAERATRRRTLERRLFAPTGTDGTDPATRSAAFRQARKEAAALDDEGAIAEQLRAAVRADDKLMAKALFERAHDITQVTQGTSLNRVVAAYLNEVEPEKVDDYRELHEMATEERSLGGRFARESTYLMPTPREVERYQDHRLNQLADDPRFADVK
;
A
#
# COMPACT_ATOMS: atom_id res chain seq x y z
N MET A 1 -4.83 6.86 -9.17
CA MET A 1 -5.58 5.87 -8.35
C MET A 1 -5.61 6.24 -6.86
N ALA A 2 -4.57 6.84 -6.27
CA ALA A 2 -4.62 7.33 -4.88
C ALA A 2 -5.73 8.37 -4.60
N ASN A 3 -6.14 9.17 -5.60
CA ASN A 3 -7.24 10.14 -5.45
C ASN A 3 -8.58 9.48 -5.12
N ASP A 4 -8.88 8.31 -5.69
CA ASP A 4 -10.20 7.68 -5.56
C ASP A 4 -10.47 7.22 -4.11
N TYR A 5 -9.46 6.61 -3.46
CA TYR A 5 -9.59 6.18 -2.06
C TYR A 5 -9.69 7.36 -1.07
N ALA A 6 -8.96 8.45 -1.31
CA ALA A 6 -9.05 9.65 -0.48
C ALA A 6 -10.41 10.34 -0.63
N GLU A 7 -10.91 10.44 -1.86
CA GLU A 7 -12.25 10.98 -2.16
C GLU A 7 -13.36 10.11 -1.54
N ASN A 8 -13.26 8.80 -1.66
CA ASN A 8 -14.20 7.85 -1.04
C ASN A 8 -14.18 7.95 0.50
N ALA A 9 -12.99 8.04 1.11
CA ALA A 9 -12.87 8.25 2.56
C ALA A 9 -13.49 9.58 2.99
N ALA A 10 -13.30 10.66 2.22
CA ALA A 10 -13.92 11.95 2.49
C ALA A 10 -15.45 11.88 2.40
N ALA A 11 -16.00 11.22 1.37
CA ALA A 11 -17.44 11.02 1.21
C ALA A 11 -18.05 10.22 2.37
N ILE A 12 -17.35 9.19 2.85
CA ILE A 12 -17.74 8.40 4.02
C ILE A 12 -17.80 9.28 5.28
N LYS A 13 -16.77 10.11 5.52
CA LYS A 13 -16.73 11.04 6.67
C LYS A 13 -17.83 12.10 6.58
N GLU A 14 -18.09 12.65 5.40
CA GLU A 14 -19.16 13.62 5.19
C GLU A 14 -20.55 13.00 5.43
N ALA A 15 -20.77 11.75 5.00
CA ALA A 15 -22.00 11.02 5.29
C ALA A 15 -22.19 10.78 6.79
N HIS A 16 -21.11 10.45 7.51
CA HIS A 16 -21.10 10.33 8.96
C HIS A 16 -21.51 11.65 9.63
N ASP A 17 -20.93 12.78 9.23
CA ASP A 17 -21.20 14.08 9.85
C ASP A 17 -22.64 14.54 9.61
N ARG A 18 -23.16 14.34 8.39
CA ARG A 18 -24.58 14.58 8.08
C ARG A 18 -25.50 13.75 8.98
N LYS A 19 -25.15 12.48 9.22
CA LYS A 19 -25.96 11.59 10.08
C LYS A 19 -25.87 11.99 11.55
N LEU A 20 -24.70 12.39 12.04
CA LEU A 20 -24.55 12.95 13.39
C LEU A 20 -25.42 14.19 13.57
N GLN A 21 -25.40 15.11 12.61
CA GLN A 21 -26.21 16.33 12.70
C GLN A 21 -27.70 16.00 12.79
N ARG A 22 -28.20 15.07 11.97
CA ARG A 22 -29.61 14.63 12.06
C ARG A 22 -29.95 14.04 13.42
N ILE A 23 -29.04 13.26 14.03
CA ILE A 23 -29.28 12.69 15.38
C ILE A 23 -29.33 13.80 16.42
N ARG A 24 -28.42 14.79 16.35
CA ARG A 24 -28.42 15.98 17.23
C ARG A 24 -29.71 16.78 17.09
N ASP A 25 -30.13 17.07 15.87
CA ASP A 25 -31.36 17.83 15.60
C ASP A 25 -32.60 17.14 16.19
N ARG A 26 -32.71 15.81 16.05
CA ARG A 26 -33.81 15.03 16.65
C ARG A 26 -33.79 15.10 18.18
N TYR A 27 -32.62 15.07 18.79
CA TYR A 27 -32.47 15.19 20.24
C TYR A 27 -32.88 16.58 20.73
N ASP A 28 -32.44 17.65 20.05
CA ASP A 28 -32.75 19.04 20.41
C ASP A 28 -34.26 19.34 20.30
N ARG A 29 -34.93 18.70 19.33
CA ARG A 29 -36.39 18.72 19.18
C ARG A 29 -37.13 17.84 20.18
N LYS A 30 -36.42 17.14 21.06
CA LYS A 30 -36.96 16.20 22.06
C LYS A 30 -37.71 15.01 21.44
N GLU A 31 -37.37 14.65 20.20
CA GLU A 31 -37.97 13.50 19.50
C GLU A 31 -37.33 12.17 19.96
N ILE A 32 -36.12 12.21 20.53
CA ILE A 32 -35.38 11.04 21.03
C ILE A 32 -34.82 11.29 22.43
N THR A 33 -34.62 10.21 23.18
CA THR A 33 -33.99 10.25 24.52
C THR A 33 -32.46 10.38 24.41
N ALA A 34 -31.81 10.76 25.51
CA ALA A 34 -30.34 10.82 25.57
C ALA A 34 -29.69 9.44 25.36
N GLU A 35 -30.30 8.37 25.88
CA GLU A 35 -29.82 7.00 25.69
C GLU A 35 -29.89 6.58 24.21
N LEU A 36 -31.03 6.83 23.55
CA LEU A 36 -31.20 6.52 22.14
C LEU A 36 -30.23 7.34 21.26
N ARG A 37 -30.00 8.62 21.60
CA ARG A 37 -29.00 9.46 20.93
C ARG A 37 -27.60 8.83 21.02
N ASP A 38 -27.16 8.47 22.22
CA ASP A 38 -25.83 7.88 22.44
C ASP A 38 -25.68 6.54 21.68
N THR A 39 -26.72 5.70 21.64
CA THR A 39 -26.75 4.47 20.84
C THR A 39 -26.66 4.75 19.34
N LEU A 40 -27.47 5.67 18.80
CA LEU A 40 -27.46 6.00 17.37
C LEU A 40 -26.12 6.62 16.92
N ILE A 41 -25.52 7.46 17.76
CA ILE A 41 -24.17 8.01 17.51
C ILE A 41 -23.15 6.88 17.54
N SER A 42 -23.19 6.00 18.54
CA SER A 42 -22.28 4.84 18.65
C SER A 42 -22.37 3.94 17.42
N ARG A 43 -23.59 3.60 16.96
CA ARG A 43 -23.81 2.84 15.71
C ARG A 43 -23.19 3.52 14.49
N ASN A 44 -23.39 4.83 14.36
CA ASN A 44 -22.83 5.58 13.24
C ASN A 44 -21.29 5.54 13.24
N VAL A 45 -20.67 5.73 14.41
CA VAL A 45 -19.23 5.66 14.59
C VAL A 45 -18.69 4.26 14.27
N VAL A 46 -19.27 3.20 14.83
CA VAL A 46 -18.85 1.81 14.58
C VAL A 46 -18.96 1.46 13.09
N ALA A 47 -20.13 1.73 12.49
CA ALA A 47 -20.36 1.42 11.08
C ALA A 47 -19.38 2.18 10.17
N THR A 48 -19.11 3.45 10.48
CA THR A 48 -18.24 4.26 9.63
C THR A 48 -16.76 3.89 9.81
N ARG A 49 -16.32 3.57 11.04
CA ARG A 49 -15.01 2.99 11.29
C ARG A 49 -14.82 1.67 10.52
N ALA A 50 -15.83 0.81 10.50
CA ALA A 50 -15.79 -0.44 9.73
C ALA A 50 -15.66 -0.17 8.23
N HIS A 51 -16.42 0.79 7.68
CA HIS A 51 -16.30 1.16 6.26
C HIS A 51 -14.92 1.74 5.91
N LEU A 52 -14.36 2.61 6.76
CA LEU A 52 -13.01 3.16 6.55
C LEU A 52 -11.93 2.08 6.66
N ALA A 53 -12.09 1.11 7.57
CA ALA A 53 -11.20 -0.04 7.69
C ALA A 53 -11.23 -0.93 6.42
N GLN A 54 -12.42 -1.24 5.91
CA GLN A 54 -12.57 -1.99 4.64
C GLN A 54 -11.94 -1.26 3.47
N LEU A 55 -12.13 0.07 3.38
CA LEU A 55 -11.54 0.88 2.33
C LEU A 55 -10.01 0.89 2.39
N ARG A 56 -9.45 0.94 3.61
CA ARG A 56 -8.01 0.82 3.85
C ARG A 56 -7.46 -0.55 3.44
N GLU A 57 -8.14 -1.64 3.82
CA GLU A 57 -7.74 -3.00 3.44
C GLU A 57 -7.77 -3.19 1.91
N ALA A 58 -8.79 -2.64 1.24
CA ALA A 58 -8.88 -2.65 -0.22
C ALA A 58 -7.73 -1.88 -0.87
N GLU A 59 -7.41 -0.67 -0.40
CA GLU A 59 -6.27 0.10 -0.90
C GLU A 59 -4.95 -0.69 -0.73
N GLN A 60 -4.73 -1.28 0.45
CA GLN A 60 -3.53 -2.06 0.73
C GLN A 60 -3.43 -3.30 -0.19
N ALA A 61 -4.53 -4.01 -0.41
CA ALA A 61 -4.57 -5.18 -1.30
C ALA A 61 -4.30 -4.80 -2.77
N GLU A 62 -4.87 -3.70 -3.24
CA GLU A 62 -4.64 -3.19 -4.58
C GLU A 62 -3.18 -2.76 -4.77
N ARG A 63 -2.62 -2.00 -3.82
CA ARG A 63 -1.21 -1.60 -3.86
C ARG A 63 -0.27 -2.79 -3.82
N ALA A 64 -0.54 -3.80 -2.98
CA ALA A 64 0.25 -5.03 -2.97
C ALA A 64 0.17 -5.77 -4.32
N THR A 65 -1.00 -5.80 -4.95
CA THR A 65 -1.20 -6.41 -6.28
C THR A 65 -0.47 -5.63 -7.37
N ARG A 66 -0.54 -4.31 -7.34
CA ARG A 66 0.17 -3.42 -8.28
C ARG A 66 1.67 -3.60 -8.15
N ARG A 67 2.19 -3.60 -6.91
CA ARG A 67 3.60 -3.85 -6.61
C ARG A 67 4.07 -5.20 -7.15
N ARG A 68 3.37 -6.31 -6.85
CA ARG A 68 3.69 -7.64 -7.40
C ARG A 68 3.68 -7.65 -8.92
N THR A 69 2.76 -6.91 -9.54
CA THR A 69 2.68 -6.81 -11.00
C THR A 69 3.89 -6.08 -11.58
N LEU A 70 4.30 -4.97 -10.97
CA LEU A 70 5.51 -4.21 -11.36
C LEU A 70 6.76 -5.05 -11.15
N GLU A 71 6.93 -5.67 -9.97
CA GLU A 71 8.06 -6.57 -9.67
C GLU A 71 8.15 -7.70 -10.71
N ARG A 72 7.03 -8.32 -11.08
CA ARG A 72 7.01 -9.34 -12.13
C ARG A 72 7.42 -8.79 -13.50
N ARG A 73 6.96 -7.59 -13.88
CA ARG A 73 7.31 -6.99 -15.19
C ARG A 73 8.79 -6.60 -15.27
N LEU A 74 9.34 -6.12 -14.16
CA LEU A 74 10.72 -5.68 -14.05
C LEU A 74 11.68 -6.87 -13.96
N PHE A 75 11.42 -7.80 -13.04
CA PHE A 75 12.41 -8.79 -12.62
C PHE A 75 12.14 -10.21 -13.14
N ALA A 76 10.96 -10.52 -13.68
CA ALA A 76 10.72 -11.87 -14.20
C ALA A 76 11.44 -12.08 -15.55
N PRO A 77 11.93 -13.30 -15.80
CA PRO A 77 12.48 -13.66 -17.09
C PRO A 77 11.37 -13.67 -18.15
N THR A 78 11.65 -13.05 -19.30
CA THR A 78 10.72 -12.85 -20.40
C THR A 78 11.00 -13.81 -21.55
N GLY A 79 10.10 -13.86 -22.54
CA GLY A 79 10.22 -14.73 -23.71
C GLY A 79 11.54 -14.55 -24.50
N THR A 80 12.14 -13.37 -24.42
CA THR A 80 13.38 -12.98 -25.10
C THR A 80 14.66 -13.42 -24.37
N ASP A 81 14.54 -13.98 -23.15
CA ASP A 81 15.67 -14.32 -22.28
C ASP A 81 16.07 -15.82 -22.39
N GLY A 82 15.61 -16.52 -23.43
CA GLY A 82 15.95 -17.92 -23.73
C GLY A 82 14.88 -18.65 -24.55
N THR A 83 15.15 -19.86 -25.05
CA THR A 83 14.24 -20.62 -25.94
C THR A 83 13.17 -21.46 -25.22
N ASP A 84 13.52 -22.10 -24.10
CA ASP A 84 12.60 -22.98 -23.35
C ASP A 84 12.22 -22.40 -21.97
N PRO A 85 10.91 -22.30 -21.63
CA PRO A 85 10.46 -21.78 -20.34
C PRO A 85 11.03 -22.50 -19.10
N ALA A 86 11.16 -23.83 -19.14
CA ALA A 86 11.63 -24.60 -17.97
C ALA A 86 13.11 -24.36 -17.72
N THR A 87 13.92 -24.41 -18.79
CA THR A 87 15.37 -24.13 -18.74
C THR A 87 15.63 -22.68 -18.32
N ARG A 88 14.86 -21.71 -18.84
CA ARG A 88 14.99 -20.30 -18.46
C ARG A 88 14.71 -20.06 -16.98
N SER A 89 13.67 -20.70 -16.44
CA SER A 89 13.34 -20.61 -15.01
C SER A 89 14.42 -21.24 -14.12
N ALA A 90 15.02 -22.35 -14.54
CA ALA A 90 16.14 -22.96 -13.81
C ALA A 90 17.40 -22.07 -13.83
N ALA A 91 17.78 -21.57 -15.01
CA ALA A 91 18.92 -20.67 -15.19
C ALA A 91 18.74 -19.35 -14.41
N PHE A 92 17.54 -18.76 -14.44
CA PHE A 92 17.25 -17.55 -13.68
C PHE A 92 17.32 -17.78 -12.16
N ARG A 93 16.85 -18.92 -11.67
CA ARG A 93 17.00 -19.29 -10.24
C ARG A 93 18.47 -19.41 -9.84
N GLN A 94 19.30 -19.98 -10.70
CA GLN A 94 20.74 -20.04 -10.46
C GLN A 94 21.37 -18.65 -10.46
N ALA A 95 21.08 -17.83 -11.47
CA ALA A 95 21.56 -16.45 -11.54
C ALA A 95 21.17 -15.63 -10.30
N ARG A 96 19.94 -15.78 -9.80
CA ARG A 96 19.49 -15.16 -8.54
C ARG A 96 20.30 -15.62 -7.34
N LYS A 97 20.64 -16.91 -7.26
CA LYS A 97 21.45 -17.45 -6.17
C LYS A 97 22.87 -16.88 -6.21
N GLU A 98 23.44 -16.73 -7.40
CA GLU A 98 24.77 -16.14 -7.61
C GLU A 98 24.76 -14.64 -7.29
N ALA A 99 23.77 -13.89 -7.78
CA ALA A 99 23.59 -12.48 -7.47
C ALA A 99 23.35 -12.23 -5.96
N ALA A 100 22.60 -13.11 -5.29
CA ALA A 100 22.34 -13.00 -3.85
C ALA A 100 23.59 -13.16 -2.97
N ALA A 101 24.67 -13.75 -3.51
CA ALA A 101 25.95 -13.86 -2.80
C ALA A 101 26.74 -12.53 -2.81
N LEU A 102 26.28 -11.52 -3.56
CA LEU A 102 26.89 -10.21 -3.63
C LEU A 102 26.18 -9.25 -2.68
N ASP A 103 26.94 -8.71 -1.72
CA ASP A 103 26.47 -7.71 -0.76
C ASP A 103 27.11 -6.33 -0.98
N ASP A 104 28.24 -6.27 -1.67
CA ASP A 104 28.97 -5.04 -1.95
C ASP A 104 28.40 -4.31 -3.18
N GLU A 105 28.12 -3.01 -3.03
CA GLU A 105 27.55 -2.18 -4.09
C GLU A 105 28.46 -2.11 -5.32
N GLY A 106 29.79 -2.05 -5.10
CA GLY A 106 30.78 -2.03 -6.18
C GLY A 106 30.80 -3.33 -6.97
N ALA A 107 30.86 -4.47 -6.27
CA ALA A 107 30.86 -5.80 -6.88
C ALA A 107 29.62 -6.05 -7.74
N ILE A 108 28.44 -5.63 -7.28
CA ILE A 108 27.18 -5.76 -8.03
C ILE A 108 27.22 -4.91 -9.31
N ALA A 109 27.69 -3.67 -9.21
CA ALA A 109 27.77 -2.79 -10.36
C ALA A 109 28.75 -3.31 -11.43
N GLU A 110 29.89 -3.86 -11.02
CA GLU A 110 30.86 -4.47 -11.93
C GLU A 110 30.33 -5.74 -12.60
N GLN A 111 29.74 -6.64 -11.83
CA GLN A 111 29.10 -7.86 -12.33
C GLN A 111 27.97 -7.53 -13.31
N LEU A 112 27.15 -6.52 -13.02
CA LEU A 112 26.06 -6.11 -13.91
C LEU A 112 26.60 -5.62 -15.25
N ARG A 113 27.62 -4.76 -15.25
CA ARG A 113 28.28 -4.30 -16.49
C ARG A 113 28.93 -5.44 -17.26
N ALA A 114 29.48 -6.44 -16.56
CA ALA A 114 30.05 -7.62 -17.20
C ALA A 114 28.95 -8.46 -17.88
N ALA A 115 27.85 -8.74 -17.18
CA ALA A 115 26.71 -9.48 -17.71
C ALA A 115 26.09 -8.80 -18.93
N VAL A 116 25.89 -7.47 -18.90
CA VAL A 116 25.38 -6.69 -20.04
C VAL A 116 26.32 -6.79 -21.24
N ARG A 117 27.63 -6.67 -21.04
CA ARG A 117 28.62 -6.81 -22.14
C ARG A 117 28.66 -8.22 -22.73
N ALA A 118 28.37 -9.23 -21.92
CA ALA A 118 28.33 -10.63 -22.34
C ALA A 118 26.97 -11.06 -22.95
N ASP A 119 25.99 -10.15 -23.02
CA ASP A 119 24.59 -10.43 -23.36
C ASP A 119 23.94 -11.53 -22.48
N ASP A 120 24.42 -11.67 -21.23
CA ASP A 120 23.81 -12.55 -20.24
C ASP A 120 22.61 -11.86 -19.56
N LYS A 121 21.47 -11.89 -20.25
CA LYS A 121 20.24 -11.20 -19.83
C LYS A 121 19.68 -11.73 -18.51
N LEU A 122 19.83 -13.02 -18.24
CA LEU A 122 19.31 -13.63 -17.01
C LEU A 122 20.15 -13.20 -15.80
N MET A 123 21.48 -13.21 -15.93
CA MET A 123 22.36 -12.70 -14.89
C MET A 123 22.19 -11.20 -14.69
N ALA A 124 22.13 -10.41 -15.76
CA ALA A 124 21.93 -8.97 -15.67
C ALA A 124 20.62 -8.62 -14.93
N LYS A 125 19.53 -9.32 -15.23
CA LYS A 125 18.23 -9.12 -14.55
C LYS A 125 18.26 -9.57 -13.07
N ALA A 126 18.94 -10.66 -12.75
CA ALA A 126 19.11 -11.10 -11.36
C ALA A 126 19.96 -10.11 -10.54
N LEU A 127 21.02 -9.56 -11.13
CA LEU A 127 21.85 -8.52 -10.51
C LEU A 127 21.09 -7.19 -10.37
N PHE A 128 20.24 -6.86 -11.34
CA PHE A 128 19.33 -5.72 -11.26
C PHE A 128 18.31 -5.86 -10.13
N GLU A 129 17.71 -7.04 -9.96
CA GLU A 129 16.85 -7.36 -8.80
C GLU A 129 17.62 -7.21 -7.49
N ARG A 130 18.83 -7.77 -7.40
CA ARG A 130 19.70 -7.65 -6.21
C ARG A 130 20.07 -6.21 -5.89
N ALA A 131 20.42 -5.43 -6.91
CA ALA A 131 20.75 -4.02 -6.76
C ALA A 131 19.55 -3.24 -6.22
N HIS A 132 18.34 -3.51 -6.74
CA HIS A 132 17.11 -2.95 -6.19
C HIS A 132 16.95 -3.35 -4.71
N ASP A 133 17.02 -4.63 -4.36
CA ASP A 133 16.86 -5.08 -2.97
C ASP A 133 17.84 -4.41 -2.00
N ILE A 134 19.11 -4.21 -2.39
CA ILE A 134 20.08 -3.51 -1.54
C ILE A 134 19.76 -2.02 -1.42
N THR A 135 19.41 -1.35 -2.53
CA THR A 135 18.98 0.07 -2.46
C THR A 135 17.80 0.27 -1.52
N GLN A 136 16.89 -0.71 -1.48
CA GLN A 136 15.75 -0.71 -0.59
C GLN A 136 16.15 -0.77 0.89
N VAL A 137 17.26 -1.45 1.23
CA VAL A 137 17.74 -1.62 2.60
C VAL A 137 18.68 -0.50 3.04
N THR A 138 19.65 -0.11 2.20
CA THR A 138 20.75 0.78 2.57
C THR A 138 20.50 2.25 2.24
N GLN A 139 19.41 2.57 1.52
CA GLN A 139 19.25 3.86 0.84
C GLN A 139 20.43 4.19 -0.09
N GLY A 140 21.15 3.17 -0.57
CA GLY A 140 22.38 3.28 -1.34
C GLY A 140 22.22 4.11 -2.61
N THR A 141 22.71 5.35 -2.56
CA THR A 141 22.66 6.28 -3.70
C THR A 141 23.45 5.78 -4.92
N SER A 142 24.44 4.91 -4.72
CA SER A 142 25.34 4.46 -5.78
C SER A 142 24.66 3.44 -6.72
N LEU A 143 23.98 2.44 -6.15
CA LEU A 143 23.25 1.42 -6.90
C LEU A 143 22.03 1.98 -7.62
N ASN A 144 21.38 3.02 -7.09
CA ASN A 144 20.29 3.71 -7.80
C ASN A 144 20.74 4.27 -9.15
N ARG A 145 21.97 4.81 -9.25
CA ARG A 145 22.52 5.31 -10.53
C ARG A 145 22.81 4.17 -11.50
N VAL A 146 23.27 3.03 -11.00
CA VAL A 146 23.57 1.83 -11.79
C VAL A 146 22.28 1.22 -12.36
N VAL A 147 21.25 1.10 -11.52
CA VAL A 147 19.91 0.67 -11.92
C VAL A 147 19.33 1.61 -12.99
N ALA A 148 19.40 2.93 -12.78
CA ALA A 148 18.90 3.89 -13.75
C ALA A 148 19.65 3.80 -15.09
N ALA A 149 20.97 3.63 -15.08
CA ALA A 149 21.75 3.43 -16.30
C ALA A 149 21.35 2.14 -17.03
N TYR A 150 21.22 1.01 -16.31
CA TYR A 150 20.75 -0.25 -16.87
C TYR A 150 19.38 -0.12 -17.54
N LEU A 151 18.41 0.50 -16.86
CA LEU A 151 17.07 0.69 -17.42
C LEU A 151 17.11 1.57 -18.67
N ASN A 152 17.83 2.70 -18.64
CA ASN A 152 17.88 3.60 -19.79
C ASN A 152 18.58 2.99 -21.01
N GLU A 153 19.58 2.12 -20.81
CA GLU A 153 20.38 1.55 -21.89
C GLU A 153 19.85 0.20 -22.39
N VAL A 154 19.24 -0.62 -21.52
CA VAL A 154 18.90 -2.02 -21.82
C VAL A 154 17.38 -2.25 -21.87
N GLU A 155 16.60 -1.66 -20.96
CA GLU A 155 15.14 -1.85 -20.86
C GLU A 155 14.39 -0.49 -20.71
N PRO A 156 14.51 0.44 -21.68
CA PRO A 156 14.01 1.81 -21.55
C PRO A 156 12.49 1.87 -21.38
N GLU A 157 11.76 0.90 -21.92
CA GLU A 157 10.31 0.76 -21.77
C GLU A 157 9.86 0.46 -20.33
N LYS A 158 10.78 0.06 -19.45
CA LYS A 158 10.49 -0.27 -18.04
C LYS A 158 10.90 0.81 -17.06
N VAL A 159 11.43 1.93 -17.53
CA VAL A 159 11.84 3.07 -16.67
C VAL A 159 10.67 3.57 -15.83
N ASP A 160 9.49 3.72 -16.44
CA ASP A 160 8.30 4.20 -15.74
C ASP A 160 7.76 3.17 -14.73
N ASP A 161 7.80 1.87 -15.07
CA ASP A 161 7.42 0.79 -14.15
C ASP A 161 8.35 0.79 -12.90
N TYR A 162 9.65 0.99 -13.12
CA TYR A 162 10.62 1.07 -12.03
C TYR A 162 10.44 2.33 -11.17
N ARG A 163 10.18 3.48 -11.81
CA ARG A 163 9.91 4.74 -11.10
C ARG A 163 8.71 4.57 -10.19
N GLU A 164 7.61 4.01 -10.70
CA GLU A 164 6.40 3.75 -9.91
C GLU A 164 6.70 2.81 -8.74
N LEU A 165 7.43 1.70 -8.96
CA LEU A 165 7.81 0.78 -7.89
C LEU A 165 8.66 1.46 -6.80
N HIS A 166 9.61 2.30 -7.22
CA HIS A 166 10.49 3.04 -6.31
C HIS A 166 9.73 4.08 -5.48
N GLU A 167 8.81 4.82 -6.10
CA GLU A 167 7.93 5.78 -5.43
C GLU A 167 7.05 5.08 -4.40
N MET A 168 6.40 3.96 -4.77
CA MET A 168 5.57 3.17 -3.85
C MET A 168 6.36 2.72 -2.61
N ALA A 169 7.57 2.21 -2.80
CA ALA A 169 8.41 1.75 -1.70
C ALA A 169 8.90 2.92 -0.81
N THR A 170 9.19 4.07 -1.41
CA THR A 170 9.62 5.28 -0.69
C THR A 170 8.49 5.84 0.17
N GLU A 171 7.28 5.95 -0.38
CA GLU A 171 6.10 6.40 0.37
C GLU A 171 5.83 5.49 1.59
N GLU A 172 5.89 4.17 1.41
CA GLU A 172 5.67 3.19 2.47
C GLU A 172 6.72 3.26 3.59
N ARG A 173 7.98 3.61 3.26
CA ARG A 173 9.05 3.75 4.25
C ARG A 173 9.07 5.11 4.93
N SER A 174 8.61 6.16 4.27
CA SER A 174 8.61 7.49 4.86
C SER A 174 7.59 7.58 6.00
N LEU A 175 7.99 8.16 7.14
CA LEU A 175 7.08 8.44 8.25
C LEU A 175 5.95 9.38 7.81
N GLY A 176 6.27 10.40 7.02
CA GLY A 176 5.31 11.36 6.49
C GLY A 176 4.28 10.72 5.55
N GLY A 177 4.72 9.87 4.61
CA GLY A 177 3.83 9.16 3.69
C GLY A 177 2.90 8.18 4.41
N ARG A 178 3.44 7.40 5.37
CA ARG A 178 2.61 6.54 6.23
C ARG A 178 1.60 7.35 7.02
N PHE A 179 2.02 8.42 7.68
CA PHE A 179 1.12 9.24 8.49
C PHE A 179 0.01 9.88 7.65
N ALA A 180 0.37 10.50 6.51
CA ALA A 180 -0.60 11.12 5.61
C ALA A 180 -1.67 10.10 5.16
N ARG A 181 -1.24 8.91 4.76
CA ARG A 181 -2.15 7.83 4.34
C ARG A 181 -3.04 7.34 5.49
N GLU A 182 -2.46 7.08 6.66
CA GLU A 182 -3.22 6.64 7.83
C GLU A 182 -4.27 7.68 8.26
N SER A 183 -3.91 8.97 8.21
CA SER A 183 -4.81 10.06 8.58
C SER A 183 -6.09 10.12 7.72
N THR A 184 -6.01 9.67 6.46
CA THR A 184 -7.15 9.54 5.56
C THR A 184 -8.24 8.64 6.13
N TYR A 185 -7.86 7.58 6.85
CA TYR A 185 -8.79 6.57 7.38
C TYR A 185 -9.14 6.78 8.86
N LEU A 186 -8.50 7.73 9.54
CA LEU A 186 -8.83 8.07 10.92
C LEU A 186 -10.15 8.84 11.02
N MET A 187 -10.92 8.48 12.04
CA MET A 187 -12.15 9.16 12.42
C MET A 187 -12.10 9.59 13.88
N PRO A 188 -12.32 10.87 14.19
CA PRO A 188 -12.44 11.32 15.58
C PRO A 188 -13.73 10.78 16.20
N THR A 189 -13.65 10.39 17.47
CA THR A 189 -14.84 10.02 18.25
C THR A 189 -15.63 11.29 18.60
N PRO A 190 -16.95 11.34 18.36
CA PRO A 190 -17.79 12.47 18.78
C PRO A 190 -17.82 12.63 20.31
N ARG A 191 -17.84 13.87 20.80
CA ARG A 191 -17.81 14.21 22.24
C ARG A 191 -18.91 13.52 23.05
N GLU A 192 -20.07 13.29 22.43
CA GLU A 192 -21.24 12.66 23.05
C GLU A 192 -20.94 11.23 23.51
N VAL A 193 -20.05 10.54 22.80
CA VAL A 193 -19.68 9.14 23.05
C VAL A 193 -18.21 8.95 23.40
N GLU A 194 -17.42 10.02 23.45
CA GLU A 194 -15.98 10.02 23.78
C GLU A 194 -15.69 9.44 25.17
N ARG A 195 -16.63 9.61 26.11
CA ARG A 195 -16.54 9.02 27.46
C ARG A 195 -16.60 7.49 27.47
N TYR A 196 -17.05 6.86 26.38
CA TYR A 196 -17.15 5.42 26.27
C TYR A 196 -15.87 4.86 25.65
N GLN A 197 -15.24 3.92 26.36
CA GLN A 197 -14.15 3.12 25.78
C GLN A 197 -14.68 2.30 24.58
N ASP A 198 -13.80 1.93 23.64
CA ASP A 198 -14.19 1.27 22.39
C ASP A 198 -15.08 0.02 22.57
N HIS A 199 -14.80 -0.81 23.58
CA HIS A 199 -15.64 -1.98 23.87
C HIS A 199 -17.08 -1.60 24.23
N ARG A 200 -17.26 -0.53 25.01
CA ARG A 200 -18.57 -0.05 25.45
C ARG A 200 -19.31 0.66 24.32
N LEU A 201 -18.58 1.31 23.40
CA LEU A 201 -19.13 1.91 22.19
C LEU A 201 -19.69 0.84 21.25
N ASN A 202 -19.00 -0.31 21.10
CA ASN A 202 -19.52 -1.46 20.35
C ASN A 202 -20.76 -2.07 21.03
N GLN A 203 -20.75 -2.25 22.35
CA GLN A 203 -21.93 -2.74 23.08
C GLN A 203 -23.16 -1.84 22.91
N LEU A 204 -22.98 -0.52 22.96
CA LEU A 204 -24.06 0.44 22.72
C LEU A 204 -24.55 0.39 21.28
N ALA A 205 -23.65 0.20 20.32
CA ALA A 205 -24.00 0.06 18.92
C ALA A 205 -24.87 -1.20 18.69
N ASP A 206 -24.56 -2.29 19.38
CA ASP A 206 -25.25 -3.56 19.25
C ASP A 206 -26.47 -3.71 20.19
N ASP A 207 -26.85 -2.65 20.92
CA ASP A 207 -27.93 -2.73 21.91
C ASP A 207 -29.27 -3.13 21.23
N PRO A 208 -29.82 -4.30 21.56
CA PRO A 208 -31.01 -4.84 20.90
C PRO A 208 -32.26 -4.02 21.22
N ARG A 209 -32.29 -3.28 22.33
CA ARG A 209 -33.44 -2.44 22.73
C ARG A 209 -33.77 -1.36 21.71
N PHE A 210 -32.81 -0.99 20.88
CA PHE A 210 -32.95 0.06 19.87
C PHE A 210 -32.78 -0.46 18.44
N ALA A 211 -32.73 -1.79 18.22
CA ALA A 211 -32.40 -2.40 16.92
C ALA A 211 -33.31 -1.94 15.76
N ASP A 212 -34.59 -1.68 16.03
CA ASP A 212 -35.59 -1.34 15.00
C ASP A 212 -35.70 0.17 14.70
N VAL A 213 -34.93 1.00 15.39
CA VAL A 213 -35.00 2.46 15.25
C VAL A 213 -34.03 2.94 14.17
N LYS A 214 -34.58 3.37 13.03
CA LYS A 214 -33.85 3.96 11.89
C LYS A 214 -33.72 5.49 11.98
#